data_AF-A0A2H0Q900-F1
#
_entry.id   AF-A0A2H0Q900-F1
#
_cell.length_a   1.000
_cell.length_b   1.000
_cell.length_c   1.000
_cell.angle_alpha   90.00
_cell.angle_beta   90.00
_cell.angle_gamma   90.00
#
_symmetry.space_group_name_H-M   'P 1'
#
loop_
_entity.id
_entity.type
_entity.pdbx_description
1 polymer ?
#
loop_
_entity_poly.entity_id
_entity_poly.type
_entity_poly.pdbx_seq_one_letter_code
_entity_poly.pdbx_strand_id
1 'polypeptide(L)'
;MRKKALVIWIIIIAGLFVWTTLRRKNIDEDKRAQVAQNENSIPSNQSDNAIDSNANPFPTSVSKKPTALIIAEIKDVNVSPEQLIQKWKNDSPTLIQALAEDSKRLTECLKKDLCGEVASSDQPYFDKMNTPSHALLEHELTTLVFLQEAGELKVNQLSSELLMEMLDIENESIQRMALELKLSGDIDDQTYEKLLNKTPSLLPQASANSLSMLAKESKKSNERREQFLQTAESLLKSSDQSKAVEMAKRVQYFGADKIEIERLANSTCGLLPQNKKAAQYHISIAAEAVGANLSFNCQ
;
A
#
# COMPACT_ATOMS: atom_id res chain seq x y z
N MET A 1 -11.53 49.66 6.78
CA MET A 1 -10.69 48.98 7.80
C MET A 1 -11.15 47.57 8.19
N ARG A 2 -12.45 47.25 8.18
CA ARG A 2 -12.98 45.94 8.64
C ARG A 2 -12.57 44.70 7.82
N LYS A 3 -12.30 44.83 6.51
CA LYS A 3 -11.92 43.69 5.65
C LYS A 3 -10.49 43.17 5.89
N LYS A 4 -9.56 44.04 6.32
CA LYS A 4 -8.16 43.65 6.62
C LYS A 4 -8.05 42.89 7.93
N ALA A 5 -8.88 43.20 8.92
CA ALA A 5 -8.94 42.47 10.18
C ALA A 5 -9.44 41.02 10.02
N LEU A 6 -10.35 40.78 9.05
CA LEU A 6 -10.95 39.46 8.83
C LEU A 6 -9.96 38.47 8.20
N VAL A 7 -9.09 38.94 7.30
CA VAL A 7 -8.03 38.12 6.69
C VAL A 7 -6.97 37.71 7.71
N ILE A 8 -6.61 38.61 8.63
CA ILE A 8 -5.65 38.32 9.70
C ILE A 8 -6.21 37.24 10.64
N TRP A 9 -7.50 37.29 10.96
CA TRP A 9 -8.15 36.26 11.79
C TRP A 9 -8.15 34.86 11.13
N ILE A 10 -8.35 34.77 9.81
CA ILE A 10 -8.32 33.50 9.08
C ILE A 10 -6.91 32.88 9.13
N ILE A 11 -5.86 33.69 8.99
CA ILE A 11 -4.48 33.21 9.04
C ILE A 11 -4.10 32.70 10.44
N ILE A 12 -4.57 33.37 11.50
CA ILE A 12 -4.32 32.96 12.88
C ILE A 12 -5.04 31.63 13.20
N ILE A 13 -6.28 31.46 12.74
CA ILE A 13 -7.05 30.22 12.95
C ILE A 13 -6.42 29.05 12.18
N ALA A 14 -5.98 29.27 10.94
CA ALA A 14 -5.27 28.25 10.16
C ALA A 14 -3.94 27.83 10.82
N GLY A 15 -3.19 28.79 11.36
CA GLY A 15 -1.95 28.53 12.10
C GLY A 15 -2.18 27.73 13.38
N LEU A 16 -3.23 28.03 14.14
CA LEU A 16 -3.63 27.26 15.33
C LEU A 16 -4.08 25.84 14.98
N PHE A 17 -4.75 25.64 13.83
CA PHE A 17 -5.19 24.31 13.38
C PHE A 17 -3.99 23.43 12.95
N VAL A 18 -3.02 24.00 12.25
CA VAL A 18 -1.77 23.29 11.89
C VAL A 18 -0.94 22.98 13.14
N TRP A 19 -0.84 23.93 14.09
CA TRP A 19 -0.08 23.70 15.32
C TRP A 19 -0.70 22.63 16.22
N THR A 20 -2.03 22.58 16.33
CA THR A 20 -2.72 21.56 17.15
C THR A 20 -2.68 20.16 16.54
N THR A 21 -2.69 20.05 15.20
CA THR A 21 -2.57 18.76 14.50
C THR A 21 -1.15 18.19 14.57
N LEU A 22 -0.12 19.05 14.48
CA LEU A 22 1.28 18.64 14.69
C LEU A 22 1.57 18.21 16.14
N ARG A 23 0.97 18.90 17.13
CA ARG A 23 1.19 18.55 18.54
C ARG A 23 0.52 17.24 18.97
N ARG A 24 -0.59 16.83 18.32
CA ARG A 24 -1.23 15.52 18.58
C ARG A 24 -0.38 14.34 18.08
N LYS A 25 0.28 14.47 16.93
CA LYS A 25 1.16 13.41 16.41
C LYS A 25 2.33 13.11 17.35
N ASN A 26 2.97 14.14 17.91
CA ASN A 26 4.11 13.94 18.82
C ASN A 26 3.73 13.38 20.20
N ILE A 27 2.51 13.64 20.70
CA ILE A 27 2.07 13.11 22.01
C ILE A 27 1.69 11.62 21.92
N ASP A 28 1.21 11.16 20.76
CA ASP A 28 0.86 9.74 20.56
C ASP A 28 2.10 8.84 20.34
N GLU A 29 3.21 9.41 19.83
CA GLU A 29 4.50 8.70 19.76
C GLU A 29 5.17 8.53 21.14
N ASP A 30 5.17 9.57 21.98
CA ASP A 30 5.73 9.49 23.34
C ASP A 30 4.95 8.52 24.25
N LYS A 31 3.63 8.39 24.04
CA LYS A 31 2.81 7.42 24.80
C LYS A 31 3.02 5.98 24.37
N ARG A 32 3.38 5.71 23.10
CA ARG A 32 3.76 4.36 22.65
C ARG A 32 5.16 3.97 23.12
N ALA A 33 6.09 4.91 23.22
CA ALA A 33 7.44 4.67 23.73
C ALA A 33 7.47 4.32 25.24
N GLN A 34 6.60 4.94 26.05
CA GLN A 34 6.56 4.66 27.50
C GLN A 34 5.89 3.34 27.87
N VAL A 35 5.00 2.79 27.03
CA VAL A 35 4.40 1.47 27.28
C VAL A 35 5.40 0.34 26.96
N ALA A 36 6.29 0.53 25.99
CA ALA A 36 7.32 -0.46 25.62
C ALA A 36 8.49 -0.57 26.62
N GLN A 37 8.73 0.44 27.46
CA GLN A 37 9.80 0.39 28.47
C GLN A 37 9.40 -0.22 29.81
N ASN A 38 8.09 -0.40 30.08
CA ASN A 38 7.61 -0.91 31.38
C ASN A 38 7.37 -2.44 31.43
N GLU A 39 7.57 -3.18 30.33
CA GLU A 39 7.42 -4.65 30.31
C GLU A 39 8.73 -5.44 30.51
N ASN A 40 9.90 -4.79 30.59
CA ASN A 40 11.17 -5.46 30.86
C ASN A 40 11.78 -5.04 32.20
N SER A 41 11.21 -5.54 33.30
CA SER A 41 11.90 -5.56 34.59
C SER A 41 11.50 -6.76 35.44
N ILE A 42 12.16 -7.90 35.19
CA ILE A 42 12.35 -8.97 36.18
C ILE A 42 13.82 -9.43 36.11
N PRO A 43 14.55 -9.56 37.25
CA PRO A 43 16.00 -9.63 37.28
C PRO A 43 16.54 -11.07 37.10
N SER A 44 17.61 -11.22 36.33
CA SER A 44 18.40 -12.46 36.29
C SER A 44 19.54 -12.38 37.29
N ASN A 45 19.51 -13.26 38.28
CA ASN A 45 20.57 -13.48 39.25
C ASN A 45 21.88 -13.94 38.59
N GLN A 46 22.98 -13.46 39.15
CA GLN A 46 24.33 -13.95 38.95
C GLN A 46 24.46 -15.43 39.35
N SER A 47 25.23 -16.18 38.56
CA SER A 47 26.15 -17.17 39.10
C SER A 47 27.35 -17.29 38.18
N ASP A 48 28.48 -16.84 38.69
CA ASP A 48 29.82 -17.08 38.16
C ASP A 48 30.07 -18.57 37.98
N ASN A 49 30.80 -18.94 36.91
CA ASN A 49 31.87 -19.92 36.98
C ASN A 49 32.80 -19.77 35.77
N ALA A 50 34.00 -19.29 36.05
CA ALA A 50 35.14 -19.27 35.16
C ALA A 50 35.81 -20.65 35.14
N ILE A 51 36.13 -21.18 33.95
CA ILE A 51 37.28 -22.08 33.73
C ILE A 51 37.88 -21.78 32.33
N ASP A 52 39.05 -21.14 32.39
CA ASP A 52 40.29 -21.32 31.61
C ASP A 52 40.32 -21.60 30.10
N SER A 53 40.77 -20.55 29.40
CA SER A 53 42.01 -20.42 28.58
C SER A 53 42.31 -21.36 27.38
N ASN A 54 42.66 -20.65 26.28
CA ASN A 54 43.47 -21.04 25.12
C ASN A 54 42.84 -21.90 24.00
N ALA A 55 42.20 -21.21 23.05
CA ALA A 55 42.31 -21.55 21.63
C ALA A 55 42.29 -20.25 20.79
N ASN A 56 43.23 -20.17 19.86
CA ASN A 56 43.58 -19.04 18.99
C ASN A 56 42.38 -18.21 18.46
N PRO A 57 42.54 -16.88 18.31
CA PRO A 57 41.56 -16.08 17.58
C PRO A 57 41.60 -16.47 16.10
N PHE A 58 40.56 -17.14 15.62
CA PHE A 58 40.29 -17.25 14.20
C PHE A 58 40.21 -15.83 13.60
N PRO A 59 40.80 -15.56 12.43
CA PRO A 59 40.65 -14.27 11.76
C PRO A 59 39.24 -14.22 11.14
N THR A 60 38.23 -13.88 11.94
CA THR A 60 36.89 -13.56 11.42
C THR A 60 36.87 -12.12 10.92
N SER A 61 37.52 -11.89 9.79
CA SER A 61 37.08 -10.86 8.85
C SER A 61 36.62 -11.57 7.58
N VAL A 62 35.51 -12.32 7.69
CA VAL A 62 34.75 -12.69 6.50
C VAL A 62 34.17 -11.39 5.99
N SER A 63 34.87 -10.78 5.03
CA SER A 63 34.34 -9.69 4.21
C SER A 63 33.10 -10.24 3.52
N LYS A 64 31.93 -10.03 4.15
CA LYS A 64 30.65 -10.35 3.51
C LYS A 64 30.62 -9.52 2.24
N LYS A 65 30.43 -10.19 1.09
CA LYS A 65 30.24 -9.49 -0.19
C LYS A 65 29.17 -8.39 0.03
N PRO A 66 29.33 -7.19 -0.56
CA PRO A 66 28.42 -6.06 -0.36
C PRO A 66 26.94 -6.44 -0.44
N THR A 67 26.59 -7.32 -1.40
CA THR A 67 25.23 -7.87 -1.58
C THR A 67 24.69 -8.64 -0.37
N ALA A 68 25.53 -9.40 0.34
CA ALA A 68 25.10 -10.17 1.52
C ALA A 68 24.84 -9.29 2.75
N LEU A 69 25.50 -8.13 2.83
CA LEU A 69 25.21 -7.11 3.85
C LEU A 69 23.89 -6.41 3.54
N ILE A 70 23.68 -6.00 2.29
CA ILE A 70 22.42 -5.39 1.83
C ILE A 70 21.23 -6.31 2.12
N ILE A 71 21.31 -7.59 1.76
CA ILE A 71 20.22 -8.54 2.00
C ILE A 71 19.92 -8.72 3.48
N ALA A 72 20.94 -8.72 4.35
CA ALA A 72 20.73 -8.83 5.79
C ALA A 72 20.00 -7.60 6.36
N GLU A 73 20.26 -6.42 5.80
CA GLU A 73 19.62 -5.17 6.19
C GLU A 73 18.20 -5.04 5.64
N ILE A 74 17.97 -5.43 4.38
CA ILE A 74 16.63 -5.52 3.79
C ILE A 74 15.71 -6.44 4.61
N LYS A 75 16.29 -7.52 5.15
CA LYS A 75 15.56 -8.50 5.99
C LYS A 75 15.22 -8.00 7.38
N ASP A 76 15.84 -6.92 7.85
CA ASP A 76 15.50 -6.32 9.12
C ASP A 76 14.35 -5.32 8.94
N VAL A 77 13.12 -5.82 9.08
CA VAL A 77 11.88 -5.04 8.94
C VAL A 77 11.75 -3.88 9.95
N ASN A 78 12.65 -3.78 10.94
CA ASN A 78 12.70 -2.65 11.88
C ASN A 78 13.47 -1.45 11.32
N VAL A 79 14.31 -1.65 10.30
CA VAL A 79 14.98 -0.56 9.61
C VAL A 79 13.96 0.10 8.69
N SER A 80 13.78 1.42 8.78
CA SER A 80 12.78 2.07 7.92
C SER A 80 13.27 2.15 6.46
N PRO A 81 12.35 2.15 5.47
CA PRO A 81 12.71 2.35 4.06
C PRO A 81 13.59 3.58 3.83
N GLU A 82 13.30 4.70 4.52
CA GLU A 82 14.09 5.93 4.41
C GLU A 82 15.50 5.76 4.95
N GLN A 83 15.69 5.02 6.04
CA GLN A 83 17.02 4.73 6.59
C GLN A 83 17.84 3.90 5.62
N LEU A 84 17.24 2.88 4.98
CA LEU A 84 17.90 2.08 3.95
C LEU A 84 18.33 2.96 2.77
N ILE A 85 17.43 3.79 2.26
CA ILE A 85 17.71 4.68 1.12
C ILE A 85 18.81 5.68 1.45
N GLN A 86 18.78 6.32 2.63
CA GLN A 86 19.83 7.26 3.02
C GLN A 86 21.20 6.59 3.13
N LYS A 87 21.25 5.38 3.69
CA LYS A 87 22.48 4.62 3.85
C LYS A 87 23.10 4.21 2.51
N TRP A 88 22.26 3.82 1.56
CA TRP A 88 22.68 3.32 0.25
C TRP A 88 22.57 4.36 -0.87
N LYS A 89 22.38 5.65 -0.53
CA LYS A 89 22.19 6.75 -1.49
C LYS A 89 23.26 6.85 -2.58
N ASN A 90 24.51 6.49 -2.26
CA ASN A 90 25.62 6.56 -3.22
C ASN A 90 25.74 5.30 -4.10
N ASP A 91 24.93 4.28 -3.82
CA ASP A 91 24.90 3.00 -4.53
C ASP A 91 23.45 2.47 -4.66
N SER A 92 22.51 3.38 -4.96
CA SER A 92 21.10 3.07 -5.20
C SER A 92 20.89 1.92 -6.20
N PRO A 93 21.65 1.81 -7.32
CA PRO A 93 21.48 0.71 -8.25
C PRO A 93 21.67 -0.68 -7.62
N THR A 94 22.64 -0.82 -6.71
CA THR A 94 22.90 -2.09 -6.02
C THR A 94 21.80 -2.41 -5.02
N LEU A 95 21.28 -1.40 -4.30
CA LEU A 95 20.12 -1.57 -3.42
C LEU A 95 18.87 -2.01 -4.22
N ILE A 96 18.57 -1.34 -5.33
CA ILE A 96 17.45 -1.66 -6.21
C ILE A 96 17.55 -3.09 -6.72
N GLN A 97 18.74 -3.51 -7.19
CA GLN A 97 18.95 -4.87 -7.67
C GLN A 97 18.70 -5.89 -6.56
N ALA A 98 19.22 -5.66 -5.34
CA ALA A 98 19.04 -6.56 -4.21
C ALA A 98 17.56 -6.67 -3.80
N LEU A 99 16.84 -5.55 -3.75
CA LEU A 99 15.39 -5.53 -3.49
C LEU A 99 14.62 -6.30 -4.56
N ALA A 100 14.91 -6.08 -5.84
CA ALA A 100 14.22 -6.75 -6.94
C ALA A 100 14.46 -8.27 -6.95
N GLU A 101 15.69 -8.70 -6.67
CA GLU A 101 16.05 -10.12 -6.58
C GLU A 101 15.38 -10.81 -5.37
N ASP A 102 15.36 -10.16 -4.19
CA ASP A 102 14.73 -10.74 -3.00
C ASP A 102 13.20 -10.74 -3.10
N SER A 103 12.60 -9.69 -3.67
CA SER A 103 11.16 -9.60 -3.91
C SER A 103 10.68 -10.69 -4.87
N LYS A 104 11.50 -11.01 -5.89
CA LYS A 104 11.24 -12.15 -6.78
C LYS A 104 11.26 -13.46 -6.01
N ARG A 105 12.31 -13.69 -5.21
CA ARG A 105 12.46 -14.90 -4.39
C ARG A 105 11.29 -15.06 -3.42
N LEU A 106 10.86 -13.99 -2.76
CA LEU A 106 9.72 -13.99 -1.85
C LEU A 106 8.40 -14.25 -2.57
N THR A 107 8.20 -13.65 -3.75
CA THR A 107 7.00 -13.89 -4.57
C THR A 107 6.88 -15.37 -4.97
N GLU A 108 7.96 -15.98 -5.46
CA GLU A 108 8.00 -17.41 -5.80
C GLU A 108 7.76 -18.30 -4.57
N CYS A 109 8.32 -17.90 -3.44
CA CYS A 109 8.23 -18.62 -2.18
C CYS A 109 6.82 -18.56 -1.57
N LEU A 110 6.18 -17.40 -1.56
CA LEU A 110 4.80 -17.21 -1.06
C LEU A 110 3.79 -18.02 -1.88
N LYS A 111 4.01 -18.14 -3.20
CA LYS A 111 3.22 -19.02 -4.07
C LYS A 111 3.37 -20.50 -3.73
N LYS A 112 4.50 -20.89 -3.12
CA LYS A 112 4.82 -22.27 -2.75
C LYS A 112 4.62 -22.50 -1.25
N ASP A 113 3.36 -22.72 -0.88
CA ASP A 113 2.98 -23.06 0.51
C ASP A 113 3.39 -21.99 1.52
N LEU A 114 3.20 -20.70 1.17
CA LEU A 114 3.50 -19.57 2.05
C LEU A 114 4.94 -19.62 2.60
N CYS A 115 5.92 -19.99 1.77
CA CYS A 115 7.30 -20.20 2.21
C CYS A 115 7.54 -21.36 3.20
N GLY A 116 6.63 -22.34 3.25
CA GLY A 116 6.65 -23.41 4.24
C GLY A 116 6.18 -22.96 5.62
N GLU A 117 5.56 -21.78 5.71
CA GLU A 117 4.95 -21.28 6.94
C GLU A 117 3.62 -22.02 7.17
N VAL A 118 3.57 -22.76 8.28
CA VAL A 118 2.42 -23.54 8.68
C VAL A 118 1.88 -23.03 10.01
N ALA A 119 0.59 -23.22 10.24
CA ALA A 119 -0.01 -22.94 11.53
C ALA A 119 0.73 -23.71 12.64
N SER A 120 1.21 -22.99 13.66
CA SER A 120 1.78 -23.62 14.86
C SER A 120 0.67 -24.33 15.63
N SER A 121 0.97 -25.50 16.20
CA SER A 121 0.04 -26.25 17.07
C SER A 121 -0.42 -25.43 18.27
N ASP A 122 0.39 -24.45 18.68
CA ASP A 122 0.23 -23.70 19.92
C ASP A 122 -0.38 -22.31 19.69
N GLN A 123 -0.65 -21.93 18.43
CA GLN A 123 -1.28 -20.65 18.09
C GLN A 123 -2.73 -20.88 17.62
N PRO A 124 -3.73 -20.22 18.26
CA PRO A 124 -5.13 -20.40 17.90
C PRO A 124 -5.52 -19.77 16.56
N TYR A 125 -4.64 -18.96 15.95
CA TYR A 125 -4.89 -18.28 14.69
C TYR A 125 -3.61 -18.17 13.85
N PHE A 126 -3.71 -18.57 12.58
CA PHE A 126 -2.68 -18.40 11.56
C PHE A 126 -3.27 -17.59 10.40
N ASP A 127 -2.71 -16.41 10.16
CA ASP A 127 -3.14 -15.55 9.06
C ASP A 127 -2.32 -15.85 7.80
N LYS A 128 -2.89 -16.63 6.89
CA LYS A 128 -2.26 -16.98 5.63
C LYS A 128 -1.98 -15.78 4.70
N MET A 129 -2.60 -14.63 4.95
CA MET A 129 -2.47 -13.40 4.13
C MET A 129 -1.45 -12.42 4.72
N ASN A 130 -1.00 -12.63 5.96
CA ASN A 130 -0.16 -11.71 6.72
C ASN A 130 0.95 -12.45 7.47
N THR A 131 1.67 -13.30 6.75
CA THR A 131 2.80 -14.03 7.32
C THR A 131 4.06 -13.15 7.41
N PRO A 132 5.08 -13.49 8.22
CA PRO A 132 6.41 -12.87 8.17
C PRO A 132 6.96 -12.65 6.76
N SER A 133 6.80 -13.61 5.84
CA SER A 133 7.22 -13.45 4.45
C SER A 133 6.43 -12.38 3.69
N HIS A 134 5.14 -12.19 4.01
CA HIS A 134 4.35 -11.06 3.49
C HIS A 134 4.89 -9.73 4.03
N ALA A 135 5.12 -9.63 5.34
CA ALA A 135 5.63 -8.42 5.96
C ALA A 135 6.99 -7.99 5.38
N LEU A 136 7.86 -8.97 5.08
CA LEU A 136 9.14 -8.70 4.41
C LEU A 136 8.94 -8.21 2.97
N LEU A 137 8.10 -8.88 2.19
CA LEU A 137 7.81 -8.45 0.82
C LEU A 137 7.16 -7.05 0.79
N GLU A 138 6.26 -6.76 1.74
CA GLU A 138 5.69 -5.43 1.91
C GLU A 138 6.76 -4.37 2.21
N HIS A 139 7.71 -4.68 3.09
CA HIS A 139 8.81 -3.79 3.42
C HIS A 139 9.69 -3.47 2.19
N GLU A 140 9.99 -4.50 1.39
CA GLU A 140 10.77 -4.35 0.15
C GLU A 140 10.03 -3.50 -0.88
N LEU A 141 8.74 -3.78 -1.11
CA LEU A 141 7.91 -3.02 -2.05
C LEU A 141 7.74 -1.58 -1.59
N THR A 142 7.58 -1.34 -0.29
CA THR A 142 7.55 0.02 0.27
C THR A 142 8.85 0.75 -0.05
N THR A 143 10.00 0.10 0.14
CA THR A 143 11.30 0.70 -0.17
C THR A 143 11.44 1.01 -1.66
N LEU A 144 10.96 0.11 -2.54
CA LEU A 144 10.94 0.35 -3.98
C LEU A 144 10.02 1.54 -4.37
N VAL A 145 8.85 1.67 -3.74
CA VAL A 145 7.95 2.83 -3.96
C VAL A 145 8.64 4.13 -3.54
N PHE A 146 9.32 4.16 -2.40
CA PHE A 146 10.07 5.35 -1.96
C PHE A 146 11.23 5.69 -2.91
N LEU A 147 11.96 4.68 -3.42
CA LEU A 147 13.00 4.89 -4.42
C LEU A 147 12.43 5.44 -5.73
N GLN A 148 11.21 5.04 -6.11
CA GLN A 148 10.51 5.60 -7.27
C GLN A 148 10.13 7.06 -7.04
N GLU A 149 9.55 7.38 -5.88
CA GLU A 149 9.18 8.76 -5.52
C GLU A 149 10.41 9.69 -5.46
N ALA A 150 11.56 9.17 -5.04
CA ALA A 150 12.84 9.88 -5.06
C ALA A 150 13.44 10.04 -6.46
N GLY A 151 12.89 9.39 -7.49
CA GLY A 151 13.41 9.39 -8.86
C GLY A 151 14.64 8.48 -9.08
N GLU A 152 14.98 7.66 -8.09
CA GLU A 152 16.11 6.73 -8.13
C GLU A 152 15.75 5.43 -8.86
N LEU A 153 14.50 4.95 -8.71
CA LEU A 153 13.99 3.78 -9.42
C LEU A 153 13.39 4.16 -10.78
N LYS A 154 13.95 3.61 -11.86
CA LYS A 154 13.44 3.76 -13.23
C LYS A 154 12.46 2.64 -13.60
N VAL A 155 11.51 2.97 -14.47
CA VAL A 155 10.41 2.09 -14.92
C VAL A 155 10.88 0.71 -15.41
N ASN A 156 12.07 0.62 -16.00
CA ASN A 156 12.61 -0.61 -16.58
C ASN A 156 13.49 -1.45 -15.63
N GLN A 157 13.68 -1.03 -14.38
CA GLN A 157 14.51 -1.76 -13.42
C GLN A 157 13.74 -2.86 -12.68
N LEU A 158 12.41 -2.85 -12.74
CA LEU A 158 11.56 -3.92 -12.22
C LEU A 158 10.93 -4.70 -13.36
N SER A 159 10.86 -6.03 -13.21
CA SER A 159 10.16 -6.88 -14.17
C SER A 159 8.66 -6.60 -14.13
N SER A 160 8.10 -6.20 -15.28
CA SER A 160 6.66 -6.05 -15.44
C SER A 160 5.90 -7.34 -15.14
N GLU A 161 6.46 -8.49 -15.50
CA GLU A 161 5.85 -9.79 -15.25
C GLU A 161 5.80 -10.08 -13.75
N LEU A 162 6.90 -9.81 -13.05
CA LEU A 162 6.97 -9.96 -11.60
C LEU A 162 5.94 -9.08 -10.87
N LEU A 163 5.78 -7.82 -11.28
CA LEU A 163 4.78 -6.93 -10.68
C LEU A 163 3.35 -7.44 -10.92
N MET A 164 3.07 -8.02 -12.09
CA MET A 164 1.77 -8.66 -12.36
C MET A 164 1.57 -9.91 -11.50
N GLU A 165 2.61 -10.71 -11.29
CA GLU A 165 2.58 -11.87 -10.42
C GLU A 165 2.33 -11.51 -8.95
N MET A 166 2.85 -10.39 -8.47
CA MET A 166 2.59 -9.90 -7.11
C MET A 166 1.12 -9.52 -6.90
N LEU A 167 0.38 -9.20 -7.97
CA LEU A 167 -1.07 -8.98 -7.88
C LEU A 167 -1.86 -10.26 -7.59
N ASP A 168 -1.25 -11.44 -7.72
CA ASP A 168 -1.85 -12.73 -7.36
C ASP A 168 -1.69 -13.07 -5.87
N ILE A 169 -0.84 -12.36 -5.14
CA ILE A 169 -0.66 -12.57 -3.70
C ILE A 169 -1.87 -12.00 -2.96
N GLU A 170 -2.52 -12.81 -2.13
CA GLU A 170 -3.73 -12.43 -1.35
C GLU A 170 -3.38 -11.48 -0.18
N ASN A 171 -2.84 -10.30 -0.48
CA ASN A 171 -2.53 -9.26 0.50
C ASN A 171 -2.74 -7.86 -0.12
N GLU A 172 -3.59 -7.03 0.51
CA GLU A 172 -4.01 -5.74 -0.06
C GLU A 172 -2.86 -4.74 -0.21
N SER A 173 -1.91 -4.77 0.73
CA SER A 173 -0.74 -3.89 0.75
C SER A 173 0.19 -4.21 -0.42
N ILE A 174 0.52 -5.48 -0.59
CA ILE A 174 1.33 -5.99 -1.70
C ILE A 174 0.66 -5.68 -3.05
N GLN A 175 -0.63 -6.02 -3.21
CA GLN A 175 -1.36 -5.75 -4.46
C GLN A 175 -1.36 -4.25 -4.81
N ARG A 176 -1.57 -3.37 -3.81
CA ARG A 176 -1.54 -1.92 -4.00
C ARG A 176 -0.16 -1.42 -4.44
N MET A 177 0.91 -1.82 -3.75
CA MET A 177 2.26 -1.35 -4.05
C MET A 177 2.79 -1.90 -5.38
N ALA A 178 2.53 -3.17 -5.68
CA ALA A 178 2.88 -3.75 -6.97
C ALA A 178 2.22 -3.00 -8.13
N LEU A 179 0.96 -2.60 -7.96
CA LEU A 179 0.26 -1.79 -8.95
C LEU A 179 0.84 -0.37 -9.06
N GLU A 180 1.15 0.28 -7.95
CA GLU A 180 1.75 1.61 -7.92
C GLU A 180 3.10 1.63 -8.67
N LEU A 181 3.95 0.63 -8.40
CA LEU A 181 5.22 0.43 -9.11
C LEU A 181 4.99 0.17 -10.61
N LYS A 182 3.96 -0.61 -10.96
CA LYS A 182 3.62 -0.95 -12.35
C LYS A 182 3.10 0.25 -13.15
N LEU A 183 2.44 1.20 -12.48
CA LEU A 183 1.87 2.42 -13.05
C LEU A 183 2.81 3.64 -12.95
N SER A 184 4.07 3.41 -12.59
CA SER A 184 5.09 4.47 -12.43
C SER A 184 5.49 5.18 -13.73
N GLY A 185 5.16 4.61 -14.89
CA GLY A 185 5.37 5.20 -16.20
C GLY A 185 4.13 5.11 -17.10
N ASP A 186 4.27 5.57 -18.34
CA ASP A 186 3.24 5.41 -19.35
C ASP A 186 3.01 3.92 -19.66
N ILE A 187 1.74 3.52 -19.67
CA ILE A 187 1.33 2.16 -20.03
C ILE A 187 0.65 2.12 -21.41
N ASP A 188 1.03 1.12 -22.19
CA ASP A 188 0.38 0.82 -23.47
C ASP A 188 -1.03 0.24 -23.29
N ASP A 189 -1.77 0.15 -24.40
CA ASP A 189 -3.17 -0.32 -24.38
C ASP A 189 -3.28 -1.76 -23.86
N GLN A 190 -2.33 -2.62 -24.23
CA GLN A 190 -2.32 -4.01 -23.80
C GLN A 190 -2.11 -4.15 -22.29
N THR A 191 -1.20 -3.37 -21.71
CA THR A 191 -0.95 -3.36 -20.26
C THR A 191 -2.15 -2.78 -19.53
N TYR A 192 -2.74 -1.71 -20.05
CA TYR A 192 -3.95 -1.11 -19.48
C TYR A 192 -5.11 -2.10 -19.44
N GLU A 193 -5.38 -2.78 -20.54
CA GLU A 193 -6.43 -3.81 -20.62
C GLU A 193 -6.15 -4.98 -19.67
N LYS A 194 -4.91 -5.48 -19.62
CA LYS A 194 -4.51 -6.53 -18.67
C LYS A 194 -4.76 -6.12 -17.22
N LEU A 195 -4.42 -4.89 -16.86
CA LEU A 195 -4.62 -4.37 -15.50
C LEU A 195 -6.11 -4.23 -15.17
N LEU A 196 -6.91 -3.66 -16.08
CA LEU A 196 -8.37 -3.59 -15.92
C LEU A 196 -9.00 -4.96 -15.75
N ASN A 197 -8.62 -5.94 -16.58
CA ASN A 197 -9.12 -7.31 -16.47
C ASN A 197 -8.69 -8.01 -15.18
N LYS A 198 -7.55 -7.60 -14.61
CA LYS A 198 -7.05 -8.11 -13.32
C LYS A 198 -7.80 -7.51 -12.13
N THR A 199 -8.19 -6.24 -12.20
CA THR A 199 -8.81 -5.47 -11.10
C THR A 199 -9.95 -6.22 -10.39
N PRO A 200 -10.92 -6.88 -11.07
CA PRO A 200 -11.99 -7.60 -10.38
C PRO A 200 -11.55 -8.75 -9.48
N SER A 201 -10.41 -9.38 -9.79
CA SER A 201 -9.86 -10.51 -9.01
C SER A 201 -9.11 -10.08 -7.75
N LEU A 202 -8.76 -8.80 -7.63
CA LEU A 202 -8.04 -8.28 -6.47
C LEU A 202 -8.93 -8.26 -5.21
N LEU A 203 -8.30 -8.08 -4.05
CA LEU A 203 -9.00 -7.88 -2.79
C LEU A 203 -9.78 -6.54 -2.79
N PRO A 204 -10.86 -6.40 -2.00
CA PRO A 204 -11.77 -5.25 -2.06
C PRO A 204 -11.09 -3.87 -2.13
N GLN A 205 -10.15 -3.58 -1.21
CA GLN A 205 -9.49 -2.28 -1.19
C GLN A 205 -8.51 -2.13 -2.36
N ALA A 206 -7.81 -3.21 -2.72
CA ALA A 206 -6.86 -3.23 -3.83
C ALA A 206 -7.57 -3.03 -5.19
N SER A 207 -8.73 -3.64 -5.43
CA SER A 207 -9.57 -3.41 -6.61
C SER A 207 -9.95 -1.93 -6.75
N ALA A 208 -10.43 -1.32 -5.66
CA ALA A 208 -10.87 0.07 -5.66
C ALA A 208 -9.70 1.05 -5.88
N ASN A 209 -8.56 0.82 -5.22
CA ASN A 209 -7.34 1.58 -5.44
C ASN A 209 -6.85 1.42 -6.89
N SER A 210 -6.98 0.21 -7.46
CA SER A 210 -6.53 -0.07 -8.82
C SER A 210 -7.24 0.76 -9.86
N LEU A 211 -8.57 0.83 -9.81
CA LEU A 211 -9.31 1.74 -10.68
C LEU A 211 -8.98 3.22 -10.38
N SER A 212 -8.80 3.61 -9.11
CA SER A 212 -8.41 4.98 -8.81
C SER A 212 -7.09 5.37 -9.48
N MET A 213 -6.11 4.47 -9.54
CA MET A 213 -4.82 4.71 -10.20
C MET A 213 -4.95 4.68 -11.73
N LEU A 214 -5.77 3.78 -12.29
CA LEU A 214 -6.03 3.68 -13.72
C LEU A 214 -6.91 4.81 -14.27
N ALA A 215 -7.59 5.58 -13.42
CA ALA A 215 -8.50 6.64 -13.83
C ALA A 215 -7.84 7.70 -14.73
N LYS A 216 -6.58 8.06 -14.47
CA LYS A 216 -5.83 9.00 -15.32
C LYS A 216 -5.58 8.40 -16.71
N GLU A 217 -5.14 7.15 -16.75
CA GLU A 217 -4.85 6.41 -17.98
C GLU A 217 -6.12 6.17 -18.83
N SER A 218 -7.28 6.07 -18.17
CA SER A 218 -8.57 5.93 -18.85
C SER A 218 -8.92 7.11 -19.75
N LYS A 219 -8.38 8.30 -19.47
CA LYS A 219 -8.70 9.54 -20.21
C LYS A 219 -7.91 9.70 -21.51
N LYS A 220 -6.97 8.79 -21.80
CA LYS A 220 -6.15 8.84 -23.03
C LYS A 220 -6.96 8.55 -24.30
N SER A 221 -8.08 7.81 -24.20
CA SER A 221 -9.00 7.58 -25.31
C SER A 221 -10.43 7.29 -24.82
N ASN A 222 -11.43 7.50 -25.68
CA ASN A 222 -12.82 7.17 -25.36
C ASN A 222 -13.03 5.67 -25.11
N GLU A 223 -12.28 4.82 -25.81
CA GLU A 223 -12.33 3.36 -25.63
C GLU A 223 -11.84 2.95 -24.24
N ARG A 224 -10.66 3.45 -23.82
CA ARG A 224 -10.14 3.20 -22.47
C ARG A 224 -11.09 3.72 -21.40
N ARG A 225 -11.74 4.86 -21.64
CA ARG A 225 -12.71 5.45 -20.72
C ARG A 225 -13.93 4.57 -20.57
N GLU A 226 -14.47 4.04 -21.66
CA GLU A 226 -15.64 3.17 -21.62
C GLU A 226 -15.32 1.83 -20.93
N GLN A 227 -14.18 1.20 -21.24
CA GLN A 227 -13.74 -0.03 -20.55
C GLN A 227 -13.55 0.19 -19.04
N PHE A 228 -13.01 1.34 -18.66
CA PHE A 228 -12.86 1.74 -17.27
C PHE A 228 -14.22 1.83 -16.55
N LEU A 229 -15.18 2.55 -17.16
CA LEU A 229 -16.52 2.72 -16.58
C LEU A 229 -17.26 1.39 -16.47
N GLN A 230 -17.18 0.54 -17.49
CA GLN A 230 -17.79 -0.80 -17.45
C GLN A 230 -17.21 -1.65 -16.31
N THR A 231 -15.89 -1.59 -16.11
CA THR A 231 -15.23 -2.29 -14.99
C THR A 231 -15.69 -1.73 -13.64
N ALA A 232 -15.74 -0.40 -13.50
CA ALA A 232 -16.22 0.26 -12.29
C ALA A 232 -17.68 -0.09 -11.96
N GLU A 233 -18.56 -0.07 -12.95
CA GLU A 233 -19.96 -0.46 -12.79
C GLU A 233 -20.12 -1.92 -12.37
N SER A 234 -19.35 -2.82 -12.98
CA SER A 234 -19.33 -4.24 -12.63
C SER A 234 -18.97 -4.43 -11.15
N LEU A 235 -17.95 -3.71 -10.67
CA LEU A 235 -17.56 -3.74 -9.27
C LEU A 235 -18.61 -3.13 -8.32
N LEU A 236 -19.28 -2.06 -8.73
CA LEU A 236 -20.39 -1.45 -7.95
C LEU A 236 -21.65 -2.34 -7.92
N LYS A 237 -21.82 -3.22 -8.91
CA LYS A 237 -22.87 -4.25 -9.00
C LYS A 237 -22.45 -5.60 -8.38
N SER A 238 -21.23 -5.69 -7.86
CA SER A 238 -20.65 -6.97 -7.41
C SER A 238 -21.48 -7.65 -6.33
N SER A 239 -21.53 -8.98 -6.36
CA SER A 239 -22.09 -9.78 -5.27
C SER A 239 -21.26 -9.65 -3.99
N ASP A 240 -19.95 -9.42 -4.12
CA ASP A 240 -19.07 -9.03 -3.02
C ASP A 240 -19.40 -7.59 -2.57
N GLN A 241 -20.22 -7.51 -1.52
CA GLN A 241 -20.72 -6.24 -0.98
C GLN A 241 -19.60 -5.37 -0.38
N SER A 242 -18.51 -5.97 0.11
CA SER A 242 -17.36 -5.24 0.63
C SER A 242 -16.65 -4.50 -0.51
N LYS A 243 -16.39 -5.22 -1.61
CA LYS A 243 -15.80 -4.67 -2.82
C LYS A 243 -16.62 -3.53 -3.42
N ALA A 244 -17.94 -3.67 -3.49
CA ALA A 244 -18.82 -2.62 -3.99
C ALA A 244 -18.75 -1.33 -3.12
N VAL A 245 -18.68 -1.48 -1.80
CA VAL A 245 -18.55 -0.33 -0.87
C VAL A 245 -17.18 0.33 -0.96
N GLU A 246 -16.09 -0.44 -0.99
CA GLU A 246 -14.74 0.12 -1.18
C GLU A 246 -14.63 0.84 -2.53
N MET A 247 -15.22 0.27 -3.57
CA MET A 247 -15.29 0.88 -4.88
C MET A 247 -16.03 2.23 -4.81
N ALA A 248 -17.22 2.28 -4.20
CA ALA A 248 -17.98 3.52 -4.03
C ALA A 248 -17.18 4.64 -3.33
N LYS A 249 -16.35 4.31 -2.33
CA LYS A 249 -15.46 5.29 -1.65
C LYS A 249 -14.45 5.95 -2.59
N ARG A 250 -14.07 5.27 -3.68
CA ARG A 250 -13.05 5.72 -4.63
C ARG A 250 -13.59 6.44 -5.86
N VAL A 251 -14.90 6.42 -6.10
CA VAL A 251 -15.52 7.07 -7.28
C VAL A 251 -15.14 8.55 -7.41
N GLN A 252 -14.99 9.27 -6.29
CA GLN A 252 -14.56 10.68 -6.30
C GLN A 252 -13.19 10.92 -6.97
N TYR A 253 -12.32 9.91 -7.04
CA TYR A 253 -10.99 10.01 -7.64
C TYR A 253 -10.98 9.67 -9.14
N PHE A 254 -12.12 9.29 -9.71
CA PHE A 254 -12.20 8.83 -11.09
C PHE A 254 -12.18 9.97 -12.11
N GLY A 255 -12.35 11.20 -11.62
CA GLY A 255 -12.54 12.40 -12.44
C GLY A 255 -13.67 12.20 -13.45
N ALA A 256 -14.76 11.60 -12.99
CA ALA A 256 -15.96 11.33 -13.77
C ALA A 256 -16.84 12.56 -13.88
N ASP A 257 -17.47 12.73 -15.03
CA ASP A 257 -18.44 13.80 -15.25
C ASP A 257 -19.82 13.48 -14.64
N LYS A 258 -20.76 14.41 -14.76
CA LYS A 258 -22.11 14.26 -14.22
C LYS A 258 -22.83 13.01 -14.75
N ILE A 259 -22.75 12.73 -16.05
CA ILE A 259 -23.44 11.61 -16.68
C ILE A 259 -22.83 10.28 -16.22
N GLU A 260 -21.50 10.24 -16.15
CA GLU A 260 -20.76 9.08 -15.67
C GLU A 260 -21.05 8.80 -14.19
N ILE A 261 -21.12 9.83 -13.34
CA ILE A 261 -21.48 9.67 -11.92
C ILE A 261 -22.92 9.16 -11.76
N GLU A 262 -23.88 9.66 -12.55
CA GLU A 262 -25.26 9.15 -12.56
C GLU A 262 -25.31 7.66 -12.98
N ARG A 263 -24.53 7.27 -13.99
CA ARG A 263 -24.39 5.88 -14.45
C ARG A 263 -23.80 4.97 -13.35
N LEU A 264 -22.75 5.42 -12.67
CA LEU A 264 -22.13 4.70 -11.54
C LEU A 264 -23.08 4.61 -10.33
N ALA A 265 -23.84 5.66 -10.03
CA ALA A 265 -24.83 5.68 -8.96
C ALA A 265 -25.90 4.59 -9.15
N ASN A 266 -26.43 4.46 -10.36
CA ASN A 266 -27.44 3.44 -10.70
C ASN A 266 -26.90 2.01 -10.56
N SER A 267 -25.59 1.83 -10.65
CA SER A 267 -24.95 0.52 -10.50
C SER A 267 -25.01 -0.03 -9.07
N THR A 268 -25.30 0.81 -8.07
CA THR A 268 -25.43 0.37 -6.66
C THR A 268 -26.79 -0.24 -6.33
N CYS A 269 -27.72 -0.27 -7.28
CA CYS A 269 -29.11 -0.59 -6.99
C CYS A 269 -29.37 -2.02 -6.49
N GLY A 270 -28.55 -2.98 -6.93
CA GLY A 270 -28.62 -4.40 -6.55
C GLY A 270 -27.94 -4.75 -5.22
N LEU A 271 -27.35 -3.77 -4.53
CA LEU A 271 -26.68 -4.01 -3.24
C LEU A 271 -27.70 -4.22 -2.11
N LEU A 272 -27.28 -4.96 -1.07
CA LEU A 272 -28.06 -5.14 0.14
C LEU A 272 -28.32 -3.78 0.82
N PRO A 273 -29.45 -3.58 1.54
CA PRO A 273 -29.87 -2.25 1.99
C PRO A 273 -28.80 -1.44 2.75
N GLN A 274 -28.02 -2.08 3.62
CA GLN A 274 -26.96 -1.40 4.37
C GLN A 274 -25.77 -0.99 3.47
N ASN A 275 -25.28 -1.91 2.64
CA ASN A 275 -24.19 -1.66 1.70
C ASN A 275 -24.60 -0.66 0.61
N LYS A 276 -25.84 -0.73 0.14
CA LYS A 276 -26.45 0.23 -0.78
C LYS A 276 -26.43 1.63 -0.19
N LYS A 277 -26.91 1.81 1.04
CA LYS A 277 -26.91 3.11 1.72
C LYS A 277 -25.48 3.65 1.87
N ALA A 278 -24.53 2.80 2.25
CA ALA A 278 -23.12 3.19 2.38
C ALA A 278 -22.51 3.60 1.03
N ALA A 279 -22.72 2.79 -0.02
CA ALA A 279 -22.21 3.07 -1.36
C ALA A 279 -22.82 4.36 -1.93
N GLN A 280 -24.14 4.54 -1.81
CA GLN A 280 -24.82 5.75 -2.28
C GLN A 280 -24.37 7.01 -1.55
N TYR A 281 -24.11 6.93 -0.24
CA TYR A 281 -23.50 8.03 0.51
C TYR A 281 -22.13 8.42 -0.04
N HIS A 282 -21.27 7.45 -0.36
CA HIS A 282 -19.96 7.78 -0.92
C HIS A 282 -20.04 8.33 -2.35
N ILE A 283 -20.96 7.81 -3.16
CA ILE A 283 -21.18 8.33 -4.52
C ILE A 283 -21.81 9.73 -4.49
N SER A 284 -22.65 10.07 -3.51
CA SER A 284 -23.21 11.42 -3.40
C SER A 284 -22.14 12.48 -3.15
N ILE A 285 -21.07 12.15 -2.40
CA ILE A 285 -19.91 13.03 -2.23
C ILE A 285 -19.25 13.33 -3.59
N ALA A 286 -19.07 12.31 -4.43
CA ALA A 286 -18.51 12.49 -5.78
C ALA A 286 -19.46 13.31 -6.68
N ALA A 287 -20.77 13.11 -6.54
CA ALA A 287 -21.80 13.85 -7.28
C ALA A 287 -21.84 15.33 -6.95
N GLU A 288 -21.75 15.68 -5.66
CA GLU A 288 -21.69 17.06 -5.19
C GLU A 288 -20.51 17.81 -5.81
N ALA A 289 -19.35 17.17 -5.90
CA ALA A 289 -18.15 17.75 -6.50
C ALA A 289 -18.31 18.14 -7.99
N VAL A 290 -19.25 17.50 -8.70
CA VAL A 290 -19.52 17.75 -10.12
C VAL A 290 -20.90 18.37 -10.39
N GLY A 291 -21.63 18.77 -9.33
CA GLY A 291 -22.98 19.33 -9.45
C GLY A 291 -24.02 18.36 -10.01
N ALA A 292 -23.80 17.04 -9.86
CA ALA A 292 -24.79 16.03 -10.20
C ALA A 292 -25.85 15.95 -9.10
N ASN A 293 -27.12 16.02 -9.49
CA ASN A 293 -28.23 15.85 -8.55
C ASN A 293 -28.73 14.42 -8.66
N LEU A 294 -28.21 13.54 -7.79
CA LEU A 294 -28.51 12.12 -7.86
C LEU A 294 -29.90 11.81 -7.32
N SER A 295 -30.75 11.29 -8.19
CA SER A 295 -31.95 10.55 -7.79
C SER A 295 -31.62 9.06 -7.85
N PHE A 296 -31.40 8.44 -6.69
CA PHE A 296 -31.15 7.00 -6.60
C PHE A 296 -32.46 6.21 -6.81
N ASN A 297 -32.99 6.24 -8.03
CA ASN A 297 -34.18 5.50 -8.42
C ASN A 297 -33.80 4.08 -8.83
N CYS A 298 -33.82 3.18 -7.86
CA CYS A 298 -33.68 1.75 -8.11
C CYS A 298 -35.09 1.18 -8.33
N GLN A 299 -35.48 1.08 -9.60
CA GLN A 299 -36.71 0.38 -10.01
C GLN A 299 -36.52 -1.13 -9.93
#